data_AF-A0A3T1DD52-F1
#
_entry.id   AF-A0A3T1DD52-F1
#
_cell.length_a   1.000
_cell.length_b   1.000
_cell.length_c   1.000
_cell.angle_alpha   90.00
_cell.angle_beta   90.00
_cell.angle_gamma   90.00
#
_symmetry.space_group_name_H-M   'P 1'
#
loop_
_entity.id
_entity.type
_entity.pdbx_description
1 polymer ?
#
loop_
_entity_poly.entity_id
_entity_poly.type
_entity_poly.pdbx_seq_one_letter_code
_entity_poly.pdbx_strand_id
1 'polypeptide(L)'
;MGTFLSNIQVFTGLQDSVKLLEELVLTVRDRLVGSEYEETDDAKLADRSLILQISSDRWISIYDQRLDEQDMDAMDMLGAAISARAGVSVVGSIVHDSDLLLMRLYRNGRTADTIINDLDLFNEMSEGSRPRKRNGLHSKWAEVCAHGVNPTELKAIWEKENVFAEDALALAAKLLDIPAEAAMRGYEIEHEYSPNTIMDGQLKVLHFRSKIRLSDYIKHIDVPKLAFTSWASIAAGDVGNPSTIRFGLTNQGKAFTGLDVLLWGPALDEQLTEPGPGKLIGGSYQFHTREEWSVDPQLVELEAEGSKINGYRYRYPEIAFPGGYMQVVYPETAAQLGLLNKWMEQFNQLQISFHITFTGKSVGKSTLSIGFVQMEAPENQLGLSLPVYIGVEQDRDY
;
A
#
# COMPACT_ATOMS: atom_id res chain seq x y z
N MET A 1 5.99 -20.96 2.11
CA MET A 1 5.39 -19.64 2.40
C MET A 1 6.57 -18.72 2.57
N GLY A 2 6.72 -17.72 1.72
CA GLY A 2 7.78 -16.73 1.89
C GLY A 2 7.43 -15.75 3.00
N THR A 3 8.42 -14.96 3.39
CA THR A 3 8.33 -13.98 4.46
C THR A 3 7.94 -12.62 3.90
N PHE A 4 7.05 -11.94 4.62
CA PHE A 4 6.67 -10.56 4.38
C PHE A 4 7.09 -9.76 5.59
N LEU A 5 7.92 -8.75 5.37
CA LEU A 5 8.54 -7.99 6.44
C LEU A 5 8.76 -6.56 5.96
N SER A 6 8.35 -5.58 6.75
CA SER A 6 8.68 -4.18 6.50
C SER A 6 8.96 -3.44 7.81
N ASN A 7 9.99 -2.61 7.84
CA ASN A 7 10.26 -1.71 8.96
C ASN A 7 11.07 -0.49 8.53
N ILE A 8 11.15 0.49 9.43
CA ILE A 8 11.96 1.69 9.29
C ILE A 8 12.97 1.76 10.44
N GLN A 9 14.22 2.07 10.13
CA GLN A 9 15.32 2.22 11.07
C GLN A 9 15.85 3.66 10.98
N VAL A 10 15.77 4.39 12.08
CA VAL A 10 16.20 5.79 12.17
C VAL A 10 17.59 5.83 12.80
N PHE A 11 18.56 6.39 12.06
CA PHE A 11 19.92 6.54 12.55
C PHE A 11 20.00 7.67 13.56
N THR A 12 20.51 7.39 14.76
CA THR A 12 20.60 8.39 15.85
C THR A 12 21.76 9.35 15.65
N GLY A 13 22.82 8.92 14.95
CA GLY A 13 24.04 9.69 14.76
C GLY A 13 24.71 10.04 16.09
N LEU A 14 24.80 11.33 16.42
CA LEU A 14 25.32 11.83 17.70
C LEU A 14 24.20 12.34 18.62
N GLN A 15 22.94 12.15 18.23
CA GLN A 15 21.80 12.64 19.00
C GLN A 15 21.49 11.71 20.17
N ASP A 16 20.88 12.28 21.22
CA ASP A 16 20.34 11.52 22.34
C ASP A 16 19.11 10.72 21.87
N SER A 17 19.18 9.38 21.93
CA SER A 17 18.15 8.50 21.38
C SER A 17 16.78 8.69 22.04
N VAL A 18 16.72 9.08 23.31
CA VAL A 18 15.45 9.31 24.01
C VAL A 18 14.80 10.60 23.52
N LYS A 19 15.58 11.68 23.40
CA LYS A 19 15.07 12.94 22.81
C LYS A 19 14.65 12.77 21.36
N LEU A 20 15.45 12.02 20.58
CA LEU A 20 15.11 11.74 19.20
C LEU A 20 13.81 10.92 19.13
N LEU A 21 13.63 9.90 19.98
CA LEU A 21 12.38 9.13 20.04
C LEU A 21 11.15 10.02 20.28
N GLU A 22 11.23 10.99 21.19
CA GLU A 22 10.12 11.93 21.43
C GLU A 22 9.84 12.82 20.19
N GLU A 23 10.88 13.29 19.49
CA GLU A 23 10.72 14.01 18.21
C GLU A 23 10.09 13.13 17.11
N LEU A 24 10.44 11.84 17.06
CA LEU A 24 9.85 10.89 16.13
C LEU A 24 8.36 10.69 16.42
N VAL A 25 7.98 10.57 17.68
CA VAL A 25 6.55 10.51 18.08
C VAL A 25 5.80 11.75 17.60
N LEU A 26 6.34 12.95 17.81
CA LEU A 26 5.73 14.18 17.30
C LEU A 26 5.64 14.21 15.78
N THR A 27 6.67 13.72 15.08
CA THR A 27 6.68 13.64 13.61
C THR A 27 5.60 12.71 13.09
N VAL A 28 5.44 11.52 13.69
CA VAL A 28 4.39 10.57 13.33
C VAL A 28 3.01 11.16 13.58
N ARG A 29 2.80 11.79 14.75
CA ARG A 29 1.55 12.48 15.08
C ARG A 29 1.22 13.56 14.05
N ASP A 30 2.14 14.45 13.72
CA ASP A 30 1.91 15.53 12.75
C ASP A 30 1.58 15.01 11.34
N ARG A 31 2.03 13.80 11.00
CA ARG A 31 1.74 13.18 9.70
C ARG A 31 0.42 12.44 9.64
N LEU A 32 0.01 11.81 10.74
CA LEU A 32 -1.20 10.99 10.77
C LEU A 32 -2.41 11.75 11.32
N VAL A 33 -2.19 12.62 12.31
CA VAL A 33 -3.25 13.42 12.95
C VAL A 33 -3.57 14.62 12.07
N GLY A 34 -4.85 14.78 11.71
CA GLY A 34 -5.34 15.93 10.97
C GLY A 34 -5.84 15.59 9.58
N SER A 35 -5.16 14.70 8.85
CA SER A 35 -5.58 14.19 7.54
C SER A 35 -6.71 13.17 7.67
N GLU A 36 -6.39 11.96 8.11
CA GLU A 36 -7.29 10.79 8.07
C GLU A 36 -7.48 10.13 9.43
N TYR A 37 -6.58 10.38 10.39
CA TYR A 37 -6.60 9.74 11.69
C TYR A 37 -6.73 10.73 12.85
N GLU A 38 -7.19 10.21 13.97
CA GLU A 38 -7.09 10.78 15.30
C GLU A 38 -6.38 9.77 16.23
N GLU A 39 -5.60 10.26 17.18
CA GLU A 39 -4.94 9.39 18.16
C GLU A 39 -5.96 8.89 19.21
N THR A 40 -5.81 7.65 19.66
CA THR A 40 -6.67 7.02 20.67
C THR A 40 -5.82 6.31 21.72
N ASP A 41 -6.15 6.42 23.00
CA ASP A 41 -5.46 5.64 24.04
C ASP A 41 -6.00 4.20 24.14
N ASP A 42 -7.12 3.90 23.48
CA ASP A 42 -7.72 2.56 23.45
C ASP A 42 -7.22 1.76 22.24
N ALA A 43 -6.28 0.84 22.49
CA ALA A 43 -5.75 -0.08 21.49
C ALA A 43 -6.84 -0.90 20.77
N LYS A 44 -7.98 -1.18 21.42
CA LYS A 44 -9.08 -1.94 20.81
C LYS A 44 -9.87 -1.12 19.78
N LEU A 45 -9.74 0.20 19.83
CA LEU A 45 -10.37 1.12 18.88
C LEU A 45 -9.38 1.61 17.81
N ALA A 46 -8.14 1.14 17.84
CA ALA A 46 -7.13 1.51 16.87
C ALA A 46 -7.40 0.81 15.53
N ASP A 47 -7.40 1.58 14.45
CA ASP A 47 -7.42 1.07 13.07
C ASP A 47 -6.00 0.91 12.51
N ARG A 48 -5.02 1.59 13.11
CA ARG A 48 -3.59 1.50 12.79
C ARG A 48 -2.79 1.73 14.05
N SER A 49 -1.74 0.94 14.24
CA SER A 49 -0.82 1.08 15.36
C SER A 49 0.63 1.12 14.89
N LEU A 50 1.46 1.85 15.63
CA LEU A 50 2.89 1.95 15.38
C LEU A 50 3.66 1.71 16.69
N ILE A 51 4.77 1.00 16.59
CA ILE A 51 5.72 0.75 17.67
C ILE A 51 7.02 1.45 17.31
N LEU A 52 7.49 2.34 18.18
CA LEU A 52 8.79 3.00 18.06
C LEU A 52 9.66 2.54 19.22
N GLN A 53 10.85 2.04 18.93
CA GLN A 53 11.73 1.42 19.92
C GLN A 53 13.19 1.80 19.71
N ILE A 54 13.87 2.20 20.79
CA ILE A 54 15.34 2.33 20.78
C ILE A 54 15.93 0.91 20.73
N SER A 55 16.31 0.47 19.54
CA SER A 55 16.89 -0.86 19.30
C SER A 55 18.37 -0.95 19.68
N SER A 56 19.10 0.17 19.60
CA SER A 56 20.48 0.30 20.02
C SER A 56 20.84 1.75 20.29
N ASP A 57 22.10 2.01 20.64
CA ASP A 57 22.65 3.36 20.72
C ASP A 57 22.66 4.09 19.36
N ARG A 58 22.68 3.34 18.25
CA ARG A 58 22.72 3.86 16.88
C ARG A 58 21.37 3.92 16.16
N TRP A 59 20.39 3.13 16.61
CA TRP A 59 19.18 2.89 15.83
C TRP A 59 17.90 2.92 16.67
N ILE A 60 16.90 3.63 16.15
CA ILE A 60 15.52 3.56 16.61
C ILE A 60 14.69 2.88 15.52
N SER A 61 14.05 1.77 15.86
CA SER A 61 13.17 1.03 14.96
C SER A 61 11.76 1.58 15.03
N ILE A 62 11.09 1.60 13.88
CA ILE A 62 9.69 1.93 13.73
C ILE A 62 9.02 0.79 12.99
N TYR A 63 8.07 0.16 13.65
CA TYR A 63 7.21 -0.86 13.10
C TYR A 63 5.82 -0.30 12.98
N ASP A 64 5.27 -0.32 11.78
CA ASP A 64 3.98 0.28 11.49
C ASP A 64 3.10 -0.79 10.87
N GLN A 65 1.93 -1.00 11.46
CA GLN A 65 0.97 -2.00 11.00
C GLN A 65 0.65 -1.85 9.51
N ARG A 66 0.65 -0.62 8.99
CA ARG A 66 0.40 -0.36 7.56
C ARG A 66 1.55 -0.86 6.66
N LEU A 67 2.77 -0.90 7.17
CA LEU A 67 3.93 -1.37 6.40
C LEU A 67 3.98 -2.88 6.26
N ASP A 68 3.32 -3.65 7.13
CA ASP A 68 3.19 -5.10 6.97
C ASP A 68 2.39 -5.47 5.70
N GLU A 69 1.55 -4.56 5.20
CA GLU A 69 0.91 -4.64 3.87
C GLU A 69 1.86 -4.28 2.71
N GLN A 70 3.14 -4.01 3.01
CA GLN A 70 4.18 -3.60 2.06
C GLN A 70 3.88 -2.30 1.32
N ASP A 71 3.18 -1.38 2.00
CA ASP A 71 2.81 -0.07 1.48
C ASP A 71 4.05 0.84 1.34
N MET A 72 4.65 0.85 0.15
CA MET A 72 5.84 1.66 -0.17
C MET A 72 5.57 3.17 -0.06
N ASP A 73 4.35 3.62 -0.34
CA ASP A 73 3.98 5.04 -0.27
C ASP A 73 3.92 5.48 1.20
N ALA A 74 3.39 4.63 2.08
CA ALA A 74 3.44 4.86 3.53
C ALA A 74 4.89 4.88 4.05
N MET A 75 5.75 3.99 3.56
CA MET A 75 7.18 3.97 3.93
C MET A 75 7.90 5.24 3.47
N ASP A 76 7.67 5.68 2.23
CA ASP A 76 8.25 6.91 1.67
C ASP A 76 7.78 8.14 2.46
N MET A 77 6.48 8.23 2.73
CA MET A 77 5.87 9.32 3.46
C MET A 77 6.49 9.46 4.86
N LEU A 78 6.57 8.36 5.63
CA LEU A 78 7.15 8.38 6.98
C LEU A 78 8.66 8.61 6.94
N GLY A 79 9.40 7.87 6.11
CA GLY A 79 10.86 7.99 6.01
C GLY A 79 11.32 9.37 5.58
N ALA A 80 10.64 9.98 4.61
CA ALA A 80 10.87 11.36 4.21
C ALA A 80 10.53 12.32 5.36
N ALA A 81 9.35 12.22 5.96
CA ALA A 81 8.93 13.11 7.04
C ALA A 81 9.92 13.12 8.22
N ILE A 82 10.34 11.93 8.66
CA ILE A 82 11.31 11.75 9.74
C ILE A 82 12.66 12.36 9.37
N SER A 83 13.21 12.01 8.21
CA SER A 83 14.53 12.52 7.81
C SER A 83 14.55 14.03 7.61
N ALA A 84 13.42 14.64 7.20
CA ALA A 84 13.30 16.10 7.12
C ALA A 84 13.31 16.76 8.49
N ARG A 85 12.51 16.24 9.42
CA ARG A 85 12.28 16.87 10.72
C ARG A 85 13.43 16.67 11.69
N ALA A 86 13.89 15.42 11.83
CA ALA A 86 14.96 15.07 12.76
C ALA A 86 16.35 15.40 12.22
N GLY A 87 16.47 15.67 10.90
CA GLY A 87 17.75 15.95 10.26
C GLY A 87 18.73 14.78 10.30
N VAL A 88 18.21 13.55 10.34
CA VAL A 88 18.99 12.31 10.37
C VAL A 88 18.70 11.42 9.16
N SER A 89 19.60 10.49 8.88
CA SER A 89 19.40 9.44 7.89
C SER A 89 18.38 8.40 8.39
N VAL A 90 17.52 7.92 7.49
CA VAL A 90 16.52 6.88 7.78
C VAL A 90 16.64 5.78 6.75
N VAL A 91 16.53 4.53 7.18
CA VAL A 91 16.58 3.34 6.32
C VAL A 91 15.24 2.62 6.40
N GLY A 92 14.55 2.45 5.28
CA GLY A 92 13.37 1.57 5.19
C GLY A 92 13.74 0.25 4.52
N SER A 93 13.17 -0.85 4.97
CA SER A 93 13.38 -2.19 4.42
C SER A 93 12.05 -2.87 4.15
N ILE A 94 11.94 -3.58 3.02
CA ILE A 94 10.81 -4.45 2.66
C ILE A 94 11.37 -5.77 2.13
N VAL A 95 10.93 -6.89 2.69
CA VAL A 95 11.10 -8.24 2.13
C VAL A 95 9.75 -8.74 1.64
N HIS A 96 9.72 -9.25 0.41
CA HIS A 96 8.52 -9.79 -0.24
C HIS A 96 8.73 -11.24 -0.66
N ASP A 97 7.87 -12.11 -0.12
CA ASP A 97 7.81 -13.56 -0.37
C ASP A 97 9.18 -14.26 -0.29
N SER A 98 10.08 -13.77 0.58
CA SER A 98 11.48 -14.23 0.69
C SER A 98 12.34 -14.10 -0.57
N ASP A 99 11.84 -13.56 -1.68
CA ASP A 99 12.58 -13.48 -2.94
C ASP A 99 13.16 -12.07 -3.16
N LEU A 100 12.40 -11.06 -2.80
CA LEU A 100 12.74 -9.66 -3.06
C LEU A 100 13.02 -8.90 -1.77
N LEU A 101 14.18 -8.25 -1.69
CA LEU A 101 14.54 -7.25 -0.70
C LEU A 101 14.67 -5.89 -1.37
N LEU A 102 13.96 -4.91 -0.83
CA LEU A 102 14.08 -3.51 -1.16
C LEU A 102 14.52 -2.73 0.08
N MET A 103 15.55 -1.91 -0.06
CA MET A 103 16.00 -0.98 0.97
C MET A 103 16.03 0.45 0.43
N ARG A 104 15.48 1.39 1.19
CA ARG A 104 15.48 2.83 0.88
C ARG A 104 16.26 3.61 1.91
N LEU A 105 17.06 4.56 1.44
CA LEU A 105 17.73 5.54 2.27
C LEU A 105 17.02 6.88 2.10
N TYR A 106 16.58 7.49 3.18
CA TYR A 106 15.99 8.83 3.21
C TYR A 106 16.93 9.81 3.88
N ARG A 107 17.04 11.00 3.30
CA ARG A 107 17.78 12.14 3.86
C ARG A 107 17.09 13.44 3.50
N ASN A 108 16.99 14.35 4.46
CA ASN A 108 16.49 15.70 4.25
C ASN A 108 15.13 15.74 3.53
N GLY A 109 14.20 14.84 3.88
CA GLY A 109 12.84 14.88 3.33
C GLY A 109 12.63 14.19 2.00
N ARG A 110 13.59 13.38 1.54
CA ARG A 110 13.48 12.67 0.26
C ARG A 110 14.20 11.34 0.27
N THR A 111 13.79 10.45 -0.63
CA THR A 111 14.48 9.19 -0.93
C THR A 111 15.82 9.52 -1.60
N ALA A 112 16.91 9.38 -0.85
CA ALA A 112 18.27 9.62 -1.30
C ALA A 112 18.81 8.46 -2.16
N ASP A 113 18.44 7.23 -1.84
CA ASP A 113 18.83 6.04 -2.60
C ASP A 113 17.83 4.89 -2.44
N THR A 114 17.87 3.94 -3.37
CA THR A 114 17.10 2.69 -3.29
C THR A 114 17.94 1.56 -3.85
N ILE A 115 18.06 0.50 -3.06
CA ILE A 115 18.77 -0.73 -3.38
C ILE A 115 17.77 -1.88 -3.37
N ILE A 116 17.91 -2.78 -4.33
CA ILE A 116 17.05 -3.93 -4.55
C ILE A 116 17.96 -5.14 -4.79
N ASN A 117 17.71 -6.29 -4.18
CA ASN A 117 18.55 -7.48 -4.40
C ASN A 117 18.37 -8.09 -5.81
N ASP A 118 17.14 -8.08 -6.34
CA ASP A 118 16.80 -8.57 -7.67
C ASP A 118 16.03 -7.49 -8.45
N LEU A 119 16.75 -6.84 -9.37
CA LEU A 119 16.20 -5.75 -10.17
C LEU A 119 15.25 -6.24 -11.26
N ASP A 120 15.47 -7.46 -11.76
CA ASP A 120 14.66 -8.02 -12.83
C ASP A 120 13.31 -8.44 -12.27
N LEU A 121 13.30 -9.19 -11.16
CA LEU A 121 12.07 -9.53 -10.43
C LEU A 121 11.28 -8.28 -10.01
N PHE A 122 11.95 -7.26 -9.48
CA PHE A 122 11.28 -6.00 -9.12
C PHE A 122 10.60 -5.34 -10.33
N ASN A 123 11.27 -5.32 -11.48
CA ASN A 123 10.74 -4.72 -12.70
C ASN A 123 9.57 -5.54 -13.26
N GLU A 124 9.62 -6.87 -13.17
CA GLU A 124 8.52 -7.76 -13.54
C GLU A 124 7.28 -7.54 -12.66
N MET A 125 7.48 -7.42 -11.34
CA MET A 125 6.40 -7.13 -10.38
C MET A 125 5.79 -5.74 -10.56
N SER A 126 6.53 -4.80 -11.15
CA SER A 126 6.12 -3.41 -11.34
C SER A 126 5.42 -3.17 -12.69
N GLU A 127 4.62 -4.13 -13.20
CA GLU A 127 3.92 -4.04 -14.49
C GLU A 127 3.27 -2.65 -14.70
N GLY A 128 3.66 -1.96 -15.78
CA GLY A 128 3.17 -0.62 -16.13
C GLY A 128 4.06 0.54 -15.65
N SER A 129 5.09 0.28 -14.86
CA SER A 129 6.13 1.25 -14.52
C SER A 129 7.34 1.13 -15.46
N ARG A 130 8.05 2.24 -15.70
CA ARG A 130 9.30 2.23 -16.46
C ARG A 130 10.33 1.36 -15.71
N PRO A 131 10.94 0.36 -16.35
CA PRO A 131 11.88 -0.53 -15.68
C PRO A 131 13.08 0.25 -15.14
N ARG A 132 13.41 0.00 -13.89
CA ARG A 132 14.56 0.58 -13.22
C ARG A 132 15.83 -0.03 -13.80
N LYS A 133 16.75 0.81 -14.24
CA LYS A 133 18.02 0.40 -14.88
C LYS A 133 19.23 0.37 -13.95
N ARG A 134 19.11 0.96 -12.75
CA ARG A 134 20.23 1.13 -11.83
C ARG A 134 19.84 0.69 -10.43
N ASN A 135 20.70 -0.13 -9.83
CA ASN A 135 20.58 -0.55 -8.46
C ASN A 135 21.44 0.31 -7.53
N GLY A 136 20.81 1.27 -6.83
CA GLY A 136 21.39 2.22 -5.88
C GLY A 136 22.80 2.77 -6.14
N LEU A 137 23.38 3.32 -5.08
CA LEU A 137 24.72 3.87 -5.00
C LEU A 137 25.26 3.67 -3.58
N HIS A 138 26.05 2.62 -3.38
CA HIS A 138 26.61 2.28 -2.06
C HIS A 138 27.35 3.44 -1.38
N SER A 139 28.00 4.34 -2.13
CA SER A 139 28.65 5.52 -1.57
C SER A 139 27.70 6.46 -0.82
N LYS A 140 26.41 6.47 -1.17
CA LYS A 140 25.40 7.25 -0.43
C LYS A 140 25.16 6.68 0.97
N TRP A 141 25.42 5.41 1.21
CA TRP A 141 25.17 4.74 2.50
C TRP A 141 26.31 4.91 3.51
N ALA A 142 27.39 5.60 3.13
CA ALA A 142 28.60 5.69 3.95
C ALA A 142 28.38 6.21 5.39
N GLU A 143 27.48 7.18 5.56
CA GLU A 143 27.16 7.76 6.87
C GLU A 143 26.50 6.76 7.83
N VAL A 144 25.74 5.80 7.30
CA VAL A 144 24.97 4.84 8.11
C VAL A 144 25.69 3.50 8.29
N CYS A 145 26.81 3.29 7.61
CA CYS A 145 27.64 2.09 7.80
C CYS A 145 28.21 2.02 9.23
N ALA A 146 28.41 0.78 9.71
CA ALA A 146 29.10 0.52 10.95
C ALA A 146 30.52 1.12 10.94
N HIS A 147 31.08 1.40 12.11
CA HIS A 147 32.41 2.02 12.17
C HIS A 147 33.47 1.11 11.54
N GLY A 148 34.21 1.62 10.56
CA GLY A 148 35.27 0.89 9.86
C GLY A 148 34.77 0.00 8.71
N VAL A 149 33.46 -0.10 8.47
CA VAL A 149 32.91 -0.80 7.31
C VAL A 149 33.06 0.06 6.06
N ASN A 150 33.61 -0.54 4.99
CA ASN A 150 33.66 0.13 3.71
C ASN A 150 32.29 0.00 3.01
N PRO A 151 31.66 1.10 2.55
CA PRO A 151 30.37 1.03 1.87
C PRO A 151 30.38 0.14 0.63
N THR A 152 31.53 -0.11 0.00
CA THR A 152 31.63 -1.08 -1.11
C THR A 152 31.27 -2.51 -0.70
N GLU A 153 31.34 -2.86 0.59
CA GLU A 153 30.92 -4.18 1.09
C GLU A 153 29.40 -4.37 0.99
N LEU A 154 28.60 -3.30 1.12
CA LEU A 154 27.16 -3.36 0.86
C LEU A 154 26.90 -3.79 -0.58
N LYS A 155 27.66 -3.25 -1.54
CA LYS A 155 27.55 -3.61 -2.95
C LYS A 155 27.70 -5.12 -3.17
N ALA A 156 28.61 -5.76 -2.45
CA ALA A 156 28.84 -7.20 -2.58
C ALA A 156 27.66 -8.05 -2.07
N ILE A 157 26.87 -7.55 -1.11
CA ILE A 157 25.65 -8.23 -0.66
C ILE A 157 24.59 -8.21 -1.76
N TRP A 158 24.46 -7.07 -2.43
CA TRP A 158 23.43 -6.83 -3.45
C TRP A 158 23.73 -7.49 -4.80
N GLU A 159 25.00 -7.64 -5.13
CA GLU A 159 25.42 -8.36 -6.35
C GLU A 159 25.50 -9.88 -6.13
N LYS A 160 25.36 -10.35 -4.88
CA LYS A 160 25.38 -11.77 -4.57
C LYS A 160 23.97 -12.34 -4.74
N GLU A 161 23.86 -13.38 -5.55
CA GLU A 161 22.68 -14.24 -5.57
C GLU A 161 22.54 -14.91 -4.20
N ASN A 162 21.51 -14.51 -3.45
CA ASN A 162 21.12 -15.16 -2.21
C ASN A 162 19.86 -15.97 -2.48
N VAL A 163 19.74 -17.11 -1.81
CA VAL A 163 18.55 -17.97 -1.96
C VAL A 163 17.32 -17.30 -1.33
N PHE A 164 17.53 -16.52 -0.26
CA PHE A 164 16.49 -15.79 0.44
C PHE A 164 16.88 -14.31 0.64
N ALA A 165 15.91 -13.42 0.45
CA ALA A 165 16.04 -11.97 0.64
C ALA A 165 16.41 -11.60 2.09
N GLU A 166 15.96 -12.41 3.05
CA GLU A 166 16.26 -12.30 4.47
C GLU A 166 17.76 -12.42 4.76
N ASP A 167 18.47 -13.30 4.04
CA ASP A 167 19.91 -13.46 4.20
C ASP A 167 20.64 -12.18 3.77
N ALA A 168 20.17 -11.55 2.68
CA ALA A 168 20.71 -10.28 2.21
C ALA A 168 20.44 -9.16 3.24
N LEU A 169 19.23 -9.12 3.81
CA LEU A 169 18.87 -8.15 4.84
C LEU A 169 19.70 -8.34 6.11
N ALA A 170 19.89 -9.58 6.56
CA ALA A 170 20.69 -9.88 7.74
C ALA A 170 22.17 -9.48 7.56
N LEU A 171 22.74 -9.71 6.38
CA LEU A 171 24.09 -9.25 6.05
C LEU A 171 24.18 -7.73 6.02
N ALA A 172 23.17 -7.05 5.47
CA ALA A 172 23.15 -5.60 5.41
C ALA A 172 22.96 -4.97 6.79
N ALA A 173 22.06 -5.50 7.61
CA ALA A 173 21.86 -5.10 8.99
C ALA A 173 23.19 -5.17 9.77
N LYS A 174 23.97 -6.24 9.59
CA LYS A 174 25.31 -6.37 10.17
C LYS A 174 26.27 -5.26 9.71
N LEU A 175 26.28 -4.91 8.42
CA LEU A 175 27.13 -3.83 7.89
C LEU A 175 26.69 -2.43 8.33
N LEU A 176 25.42 -2.26 8.70
CA LEU A 176 24.84 -1.02 9.20
C LEU A 176 24.82 -0.94 10.73
N ASP A 177 25.24 -2.01 11.42
CA ASP A 177 25.16 -2.15 12.88
C ASP A 177 23.72 -2.06 13.42
N ILE A 178 22.75 -2.50 12.61
CA ILE A 178 21.35 -2.63 13.03
C ILE A 178 21.21 -3.98 13.74
N PRO A 179 20.64 -4.02 14.97
CA PRO A 179 20.38 -5.28 15.66
C PRO A 179 19.57 -6.23 14.78
N ALA A 180 19.99 -7.50 14.70
CA ALA A 180 19.36 -8.46 13.78
C ALA A 180 17.86 -8.62 14.06
N GLU A 181 17.45 -8.65 15.33
CA GLU A 181 16.04 -8.71 15.70
C GLU A 181 15.25 -7.48 15.26
N ALA A 182 15.87 -6.31 15.25
CA ALA A 182 15.23 -5.08 14.81
C ALA A 182 15.07 -5.02 13.29
N ALA A 183 16.06 -5.49 12.54
CA ALA A 183 16.00 -5.53 11.08
C ALA A 183 15.02 -6.57 10.55
N MET A 184 14.86 -7.69 11.27
CA MET A 184 14.16 -8.90 10.79
C MET A 184 12.70 -9.03 11.28
N ARG A 185 12.11 -7.96 11.86
CA ARG A 185 10.73 -7.97 12.37
C ARG A 185 9.85 -6.90 11.74
N GLY A 186 8.61 -7.29 11.45
CA GLY A 186 7.51 -6.39 11.07
C GLY A 186 6.69 -6.01 12.31
N TYR A 187 5.60 -5.27 12.11
CA TYR A 187 4.76 -4.84 13.21
C TYR A 187 4.10 -6.02 13.93
N GLU A 188 3.50 -6.98 13.21
CA GLU A 188 2.81 -8.12 13.82
C GLU A 188 3.72 -8.90 14.78
N ILE A 189 4.92 -9.24 14.30
CA ILE A 189 5.90 -9.98 15.09
C ILE A 189 6.33 -9.16 16.31
N GLU A 190 6.69 -7.89 16.14
CA GLU A 190 7.13 -7.07 17.27
C GLU A 190 6.01 -6.84 18.30
N HIS A 191 4.77 -6.68 17.84
CA HIS A 191 3.60 -6.54 18.70
C HIS A 191 3.39 -7.79 19.58
N GLU A 192 3.64 -9.00 19.07
CA GLU A 192 3.59 -10.24 19.86
C GLU A 192 4.73 -10.32 20.89
N TYR A 193 5.94 -9.88 20.52
CA TYR A 193 7.12 -9.92 21.40
C TYR A 193 7.20 -8.79 22.43
N SER A 194 6.41 -7.74 22.25
CA SER A 194 6.33 -6.59 23.16
C SER A 194 5.04 -6.60 24.01
N PRO A 195 4.81 -7.60 24.90
CA PRO A 195 3.58 -7.69 25.66
C PRO A 195 3.48 -6.57 26.70
N ASN A 196 2.83 -5.44 26.36
CA ASN A 196 2.25 -4.39 27.24
C ASN A 196 3.07 -3.92 28.46
N THR A 197 4.36 -4.23 28.50
CA THR A 197 5.18 -4.11 29.70
C THR A 197 6.56 -3.68 29.26
N ILE A 198 6.81 -2.38 29.18
CA ILE A 198 8.09 -1.75 29.50
C ILE A 198 7.78 -0.27 29.79
N MET A 199 7.96 0.11 31.06
CA MET A 199 7.82 1.49 31.56
C MET A 199 9.11 2.32 31.36
N ASP A 200 9.99 1.93 30.44
CA ASP A 200 11.40 2.35 30.51
C ASP A 200 11.82 3.39 29.45
N GLY A 201 10.89 4.21 28.96
CA GLY A 201 11.19 5.36 28.08
C GLY A 201 11.79 5.03 26.69
N GLN A 202 12.18 3.78 26.45
CA GLN A 202 12.79 3.27 25.23
C GLN A 202 11.78 2.78 24.19
N LEU A 203 10.50 2.67 24.56
CA LEU A 203 9.42 2.16 23.74
C LEU A 203 8.24 3.14 23.76
N LYS A 204 7.65 3.39 22.60
CA LYS A 204 6.41 4.15 22.44
C LYS A 204 5.50 3.37 21.51
N VAL A 205 4.25 3.16 21.93
CA VAL A 205 3.21 2.60 21.09
C VAL A 205 2.20 3.71 20.82
N LEU A 206 1.90 3.94 19.55
CA LEU A 206 0.96 4.95 19.10
C LEU A 206 -0.22 4.24 18.43
N HIS A 207 -1.42 4.62 18.83
CA HIS A 207 -2.66 4.04 18.32
C HIS A 207 -3.47 5.13 17.62
N PHE A 208 -3.89 4.85 16.40
CA PHE A 208 -4.62 5.77 15.55
C PHE A 208 -5.94 5.15 15.14
N ARG A 209 -7.01 5.92 15.31
CA ARG A 209 -8.35 5.61 14.80
C ARG A 209 -8.60 6.44 13.56
N SER A 210 -9.12 5.83 12.51
CA SER A 210 -9.56 6.54 11.32
C SER A 210 -10.73 7.46 11.66
N LYS A 211 -10.66 8.71 11.23
CA LYS A 211 -11.80 9.64 11.25
C LYS A 211 -12.93 9.15 10.35
N ILE A 212 -12.58 8.37 9.32
CA ILE A 212 -13.53 7.68 8.43
C ILE A 212 -13.79 6.30 9.03
N ARG A 213 -14.86 6.17 9.81
CA ARG A 213 -15.30 4.89 10.32
C ARG A 213 -15.95 4.09 9.21
N LEU A 214 -15.20 3.17 8.60
CA LEU A 214 -15.79 2.13 7.76
C LEU A 214 -16.88 1.37 8.55
N SER A 215 -16.72 1.21 9.87
CA SER A 215 -17.69 0.57 10.76
C SER A 215 -19.06 1.25 10.81
N ASP A 216 -19.14 2.56 10.57
CA ASP A 216 -20.42 3.28 10.46
C ASP A 216 -21.15 2.95 9.13
N TYR A 217 -20.42 2.41 8.14
CA TYR A 217 -20.96 1.85 6.90
C TYR A 217 -21.08 0.31 6.91
N ILE A 218 -20.43 -0.40 7.85
CA ILE A 218 -20.38 -1.88 7.93
C ILE A 218 -21.52 -2.48 8.78
N LYS A 219 -22.24 -1.69 9.59
CA LYS A 219 -23.28 -2.22 10.49
C LYS A 219 -24.50 -2.83 9.79
N HIS A 220 -24.63 -2.69 8.47
CA HIS A 220 -25.74 -3.25 7.71
C HIS A 220 -25.28 -4.48 6.93
N ILE A 221 -25.23 -5.63 7.60
CA ILE A 221 -24.99 -6.93 6.94
C ILE A 221 -26.10 -7.28 5.93
N ASP A 222 -27.27 -6.66 6.09
CA ASP A 222 -28.46 -6.92 5.28
C ASP A 222 -28.47 -6.19 3.93
N VAL A 223 -27.49 -5.33 3.64
CA VAL A 223 -27.39 -4.63 2.35
C VAL A 223 -26.23 -5.17 1.51
N PRO A 224 -26.33 -5.16 0.18
CA PRO A 224 -25.20 -5.53 -0.66
C PRO A 224 -24.05 -4.53 -0.49
N LYS A 225 -22.80 -5.03 -0.45
CA LYS A 225 -21.63 -4.22 -0.10
C LYS A 225 -20.43 -4.61 -0.94
N LEU A 226 -19.97 -3.73 -1.81
CA LEU A 226 -18.80 -4.01 -2.64
C LEU A 226 -17.55 -3.41 -1.97
N ALA A 227 -16.55 -4.24 -1.73
CA ALA A 227 -15.19 -3.80 -1.49
C ALA A 227 -14.38 -3.92 -2.78
N PHE A 228 -13.34 -3.12 -2.89
CA PHE A 228 -12.40 -3.22 -4.00
C PHE A 228 -10.98 -3.05 -3.51
N THR A 229 -10.05 -3.58 -4.29
CA THR A 229 -8.61 -3.39 -4.15
C THR A 229 -8.09 -2.78 -5.44
N SER A 230 -7.11 -1.91 -5.35
CA SER A 230 -6.37 -1.43 -6.52
C SER A 230 -4.91 -1.77 -6.36
N TRP A 231 -4.28 -2.24 -7.42
CA TRP A 231 -2.85 -2.54 -7.45
C TRP A 231 -2.01 -1.32 -7.85
N ALA A 232 -2.65 -0.19 -8.16
CA ALA A 232 -1.99 1.06 -8.51
C ALA A 232 -2.68 2.24 -7.83
N SER A 233 -1.94 2.98 -7.00
CA SER A 233 -2.40 4.25 -6.42
C SER A 233 -2.41 5.39 -7.45
N ILE A 234 -1.75 5.20 -8.60
CA ILE A 234 -1.57 6.19 -9.67
C ILE A 234 -1.79 5.51 -11.02
N ALA A 235 -2.67 6.09 -11.84
CA ALA A 235 -2.72 5.77 -13.27
C ALA A 235 -1.69 6.61 -14.01
N ALA A 236 -0.83 5.99 -14.82
CA ALA A 236 0.11 6.66 -15.71
C ALA A 236 -0.13 6.22 -17.17
N GLY A 237 0.01 7.15 -18.12
CA GLY A 237 -0.11 6.84 -19.54
C GLY A 237 0.47 7.92 -20.44
N ASP A 238 0.90 7.49 -21.62
CA ASP A 238 1.41 8.40 -22.66
C ASP A 238 0.27 8.97 -23.51
N VAL A 239 0.47 10.16 -24.04
CA VAL A 239 -0.46 10.76 -25.01
C VAL A 239 -0.54 9.87 -26.26
N GLY A 240 -1.77 9.51 -26.62
CA GLY A 240 -2.09 8.67 -27.78
C GLY A 240 -2.01 7.16 -27.53
N ASN A 241 -1.46 6.72 -26.40
CA ASN A 241 -1.37 5.30 -26.06
C ASN A 241 -2.43 4.89 -25.03
N PRO A 242 -3.08 3.73 -25.20
CA PRO A 242 -3.98 3.20 -24.19
C PRO A 242 -3.19 2.66 -22.99
N SER A 243 -3.62 3.04 -21.80
CA SER A 243 -3.19 2.48 -20.51
C SER A 243 -4.37 1.78 -19.84
N THR A 244 -4.12 0.83 -18.95
CA THR A 244 -5.17 0.09 -18.23
C THR A 244 -4.93 0.10 -16.73
N ILE A 245 -5.96 0.41 -15.93
CA ILE A 245 -5.95 0.22 -14.47
C ILE A 245 -6.81 -1.00 -14.16
N ARG A 246 -6.38 -1.78 -13.17
CA ARG A 246 -7.09 -2.97 -12.68
C ARG A 246 -7.57 -2.75 -11.26
N PHE A 247 -8.79 -3.19 -10.98
CA PHE A 247 -9.41 -3.19 -9.66
C PHE A 247 -9.92 -4.58 -9.34
N GLY A 248 -9.54 -5.15 -8.21
CA GLY A 248 -10.18 -6.35 -7.67
C GLY A 248 -11.48 -5.95 -7.00
N LEU A 249 -12.58 -6.66 -7.27
CA LEU A 249 -13.88 -6.42 -6.67
C LEU A 249 -14.29 -7.63 -5.83
N THR A 250 -14.78 -7.39 -4.63
CA THR A 250 -15.23 -8.45 -3.72
C THR A 250 -16.49 -8.00 -3.00
N ASN A 251 -17.58 -8.76 -3.14
CA ASN A 251 -18.77 -8.50 -2.34
C ASN A 251 -18.51 -8.95 -0.90
N GLN A 252 -18.82 -8.08 0.06
CA GLN A 252 -18.73 -8.28 1.50
C GLN A 252 -20.11 -8.14 2.18
N GLY A 253 -21.18 -8.09 1.38
CA GLY A 253 -22.55 -7.90 1.82
C GLY A 253 -23.49 -8.96 1.25
N LYS A 254 -24.79 -8.64 1.23
CA LYS A 254 -25.79 -9.48 0.57
C LYS A 254 -25.46 -9.68 -0.92
N ALA A 255 -25.87 -10.82 -1.48
CA ALA A 255 -25.79 -11.04 -2.92
C ALA A 255 -26.55 -9.94 -3.67
N PHE A 256 -26.04 -9.52 -4.83
CA PHE A 256 -26.72 -8.59 -5.72
C PHE A 256 -26.41 -8.91 -7.18
N THR A 257 -27.25 -8.39 -8.08
CA THR A 257 -27.03 -8.47 -9.52
C THR A 257 -26.91 -7.07 -10.11
N GLY A 258 -25.97 -6.91 -11.02
CA GLY A 258 -25.78 -5.67 -11.75
C GLY A 258 -24.79 -4.71 -11.08
N LEU A 259 -23.92 -4.13 -11.91
CA LEU A 259 -22.93 -3.13 -11.50
C LEU A 259 -22.89 -1.98 -12.51
N ASP A 260 -23.06 -0.76 -12.02
CA ASP A 260 -22.68 0.46 -12.72
C ASP A 260 -21.28 0.89 -12.22
N VAL A 261 -20.38 1.20 -13.14
CA VAL A 261 -19.10 1.85 -12.84
C VAL A 261 -19.14 3.26 -13.37
N LEU A 262 -18.90 4.23 -12.50
CA LEU A 262 -18.92 5.65 -12.81
C LEU A 262 -17.50 6.21 -12.82
N LEU A 263 -17.20 7.08 -13.77
CA LEU A 263 -15.98 7.88 -13.81
C LEU A 263 -16.32 9.36 -13.87
N TRP A 264 -15.58 10.18 -13.12
CA TRP A 264 -15.69 11.64 -13.20
C TRP A 264 -14.41 12.29 -12.71
N GLY A 265 -14.35 13.62 -12.77
CA GLY A 265 -13.29 14.41 -12.16
C GLY A 265 -12.44 15.16 -13.18
N PRO A 266 -11.54 16.03 -12.70
CA PRO A 266 -10.97 17.06 -13.55
C PRO A 266 -10.06 16.51 -14.66
N ALA A 267 -9.52 15.29 -14.52
CA ALA A 267 -8.77 14.63 -15.60
C ALA A 267 -9.61 14.44 -16.89
N LEU A 268 -10.92 14.25 -16.76
CA LEU A 268 -11.86 14.13 -17.88
C LEU A 268 -12.30 15.52 -18.37
N ASP A 269 -12.63 16.42 -17.44
CA ASP A 269 -13.11 17.77 -17.75
C ASP A 269 -12.06 18.60 -18.49
N GLU A 270 -10.79 18.45 -18.09
CA GLU A 270 -9.63 19.10 -18.70
C GLU A 270 -9.14 18.39 -19.97
N GLN A 271 -9.81 17.30 -20.39
CA GLN A 271 -9.42 16.49 -21.54
C GLN A 271 -7.97 16.02 -21.46
N LEU A 272 -7.51 15.66 -20.26
CA LEU A 272 -6.20 15.02 -20.10
C LEU A 272 -6.27 13.57 -20.56
N THR A 273 -7.39 12.90 -20.33
CA THR A 273 -7.64 11.53 -20.79
C THR A 273 -9.04 11.32 -21.35
N GLU A 274 -9.16 10.30 -22.19
CA GLU A 274 -10.44 9.79 -22.68
C GLU A 274 -10.61 8.33 -22.22
N PRO A 275 -11.73 7.98 -21.60
CA PRO A 275 -12.02 6.61 -21.21
C PRO A 275 -12.29 5.76 -22.46
N GLY A 276 -11.68 4.58 -22.50
CA GLY A 276 -11.97 3.53 -23.46
C GLY A 276 -12.92 2.48 -22.87
N PRO A 277 -13.01 1.30 -23.51
CA PRO A 277 -13.83 0.20 -23.04
C PRO A 277 -13.47 -0.23 -21.61
N GLY A 278 -14.49 -0.47 -20.81
CA GLY A 278 -14.39 -1.07 -19.48
C GLY A 278 -14.64 -2.57 -19.60
N LYS A 279 -13.84 -3.37 -18.90
CA LYS A 279 -13.95 -4.83 -18.89
C LYS A 279 -14.13 -5.34 -17.48
N LEU A 280 -15.15 -6.15 -17.24
CA LEU A 280 -15.21 -7.02 -16.07
C LEU A 280 -14.67 -8.38 -16.47
N ILE A 281 -13.78 -8.94 -15.66
CA ILE A 281 -13.25 -10.28 -15.83
C ILE A 281 -13.60 -11.07 -14.58
N GLY A 282 -14.45 -12.07 -14.74
CA GLY A 282 -14.81 -13.01 -13.69
C GLY A 282 -13.98 -14.27 -13.86
N GLY A 283 -13.17 -14.62 -12.86
CA GLY A 283 -12.32 -15.80 -12.89
C GLY A 283 -12.52 -16.69 -11.67
N SER A 284 -12.49 -18.00 -11.87
CA SER A 284 -12.18 -18.95 -10.78
C SER A 284 -10.89 -19.67 -11.12
N TYR A 285 -9.84 -19.39 -10.35
CA TYR A 285 -8.53 -20.03 -10.53
C TYR A 285 -8.61 -21.55 -10.44
N GLN A 286 -9.51 -22.08 -9.59
CA GLN A 286 -9.65 -23.51 -9.37
C GLN A 286 -10.35 -24.22 -10.53
N PHE A 287 -11.29 -23.56 -11.20
CA PHE A 287 -12.06 -24.15 -12.30
C PHE A 287 -11.54 -23.77 -13.68
N HIS A 288 -10.47 -22.97 -13.75
CA HIS A 288 -9.94 -22.40 -15.00
C HIS A 288 -11.02 -21.74 -15.86
N THR A 289 -12.08 -21.25 -15.23
CA THR A 289 -13.16 -20.51 -15.91
C THR A 289 -12.80 -19.04 -15.91
N ARG A 290 -12.97 -18.42 -17.09
CA ARG A 290 -12.80 -16.98 -17.28
C ARG A 290 -13.94 -16.47 -18.14
N GLU A 291 -14.72 -15.56 -17.58
CA GLU A 291 -15.77 -14.83 -18.26
C GLU A 291 -15.33 -13.38 -18.39
N GLU A 292 -15.64 -12.76 -19.52
CA GLU A 292 -15.26 -11.37 -19.81
C GLU A 292 -16.48 -10.62 -20.34
N TRP A 293 -16.77 -9.48 -19.73
CA TRP A 293 -17.81 -8.55 -20.15
C TRP A 293 -17.16 -7.24 -20.53
N SER A 294 -17.32 -6.80 -21.78
CA SER A 294 -16.77 -5.53 -22.27
C SER A 294 -17.91 -4.58 -22.59
N VAL A 295 -17.81 -3.35 -22.11
CA VAL A 295 -18.82 -2.30 -22.31
C VAL A 295 -18.11 -1.00 -22.67
N ASP A 296 -18.64 -0.29 -23.67
CA ASP A 296 -18.16 1.04 -24.03
C ASP A 296 -18.69 2.09 -23.04
N PRO A 297 -17.90 3.12 -22.72
CA PRO A 297 -18.30 4.16 -21.77
C PRO A 297 -19.46 4.98 -22.35
N GLN A 298 -20.51 5.18 -21.56
CA GLN A 298 -21.62 6.07 -21.91
C GLN A 298 -21.44 7.41 -21.21
N LEU A 299 -21.45 8.50 -21.96
CA LEU A 299 -21.42 9.84 -21.37
C LEU A 299 -22.72 10.06 -20.57
N VAL A 300 -22.57 10.50 -19.32
CA VAL A 300 -23.69 10.76 -18.40
C VAL A 300 -23.46 12.06 -17.65
N GLU A 301 -24.56 12.69 -17.25
CA GLU A 301 -24.52 13.77 -16.27
C GLU A 301 -24.68 13.15 -14.88
N LEU A 302 -23.74 13.47 -13.98
CA LEU A 302 -23.74 13.02 -12.59
C LEU A 302 -24.03 14.21 -11.68
N GLU A 303 -24.60 13.95 -10.51
CA GLU A 303 -24.80 14.97 -9.47
C GLU A 303 -23.85 14.69 -8.30
N ALA A 304 -23.03 15.68 -7.96
CA ALA A 304 -22.12 15.64 -6.82
C ALA A 304 -22.24 16.95 -6.05
N GLU A 305 -22.55 16.87 -4.74
CA GLU A 305 -22.67 18.04 -3.85
C GLU A 305 -23.63 19.13 -4.38
N GLY A 306 -24.72 18.72 -5.04
CA GLY A 306 -25.72 19.63 -5.64
C GLY A 306 -25.26 20.32 -6.92
N SER A 307 -24.12 19.93 -7.48
CA SER A 307 -23.62 20.38 -8.78
C SER A 307 -23.68 19.26 -9.81
N LYS A 308 -24.02 19.62 -11.06
CA LYS A 308 -23.98 18.70 -12.19
C LYS A 308 -22.56 18.64 -12.76
N ILE A 309 -22.02 17.44 -12.89
CA ILE A 309 -20.70 17.18 -13.46
C ILE A 309 -20.82 16.19 -14.61
N ASN A 310 -19.94 16.29 -15.59
CA ASN A 310 -19.87 15.30 -16.66
C ASN A 310 -19.11 14.06 -16.17
N GLY A 311 -19.56 12.89 -16.59
CA GLY A 311 -18.90 11.64 -16.28
C GLY A 311 -19.20 10.57 -17.32
N TYR A 312 -18.65 9.39 -17.08
CA TYR A 312 -18.90 8.22 -17.90
C TYR A 312 -19.46 7.08 -17.04
N ARG A 313 -20.32 6.26 -17.65
CA ARG A 313 -20.92 5.08 -17.03
C ARG A 313 -20.63 3.84 -17.86
N TYR A 314 -20.20 2.79 -17.18
CA TYR A 314 -20.18 1.41 -17.69
C TYR A 314 -21.26 0.62 -16.96
N ARG A 315 -22.10 -0.09 -17.70
CA ARG A 315 -23.25 -0.79 -17.13
C ARG A 315 -23.17 -2.28 -17.42
N TYR A 316 -23.15 -3.08 -16.36
CA TYR A 316 -23.06 -4.53 -16.40
C TYR A 316 -24.29 -5.12 -15.70
N PRO A 317 -25.45 -5.22 -16.37
CA PRO A 317 -26.71 -5.57 -15.71
C PRO A 317 -26.81 -7.04 -15.29
N GLU A 318 -26.03 -7.93 -15.92
CA GLU A 318 -26.16 -9.37 -15.74
C GLU A 318 -25.14 -9.97 -14.76
N ILE A 319 -24.17 -9.18 -14.29
CA ILE A 319 -23.13 -9.72 -13.41
C ILE A 319 -23.70 -10.01 -12.04
N ALA A 320 -23.57 -11.27 -11.60
CA ALA A 320 -23.98 -11.69 -10.27
C ALA A 320 -22.81 -11.60 -9.30
N PHE A 321 -22.98 -10.84 -8.22
CA PHE A 321 -22.07 -10.83 -7.10
C PHE A 321 -22.66 -11.72 -6.00
N PRO A 322 -22.10 -12.92 -5.73
CA PRO A 322 -22.58 -13.77 -4.66
C PRO A 322 -22.47 -13.03 -3.33
N GLY A 323 -23.36 -13.36 -2.38
CA GLY A 323 -23.28 -12.78 -1.03
C GLY A 323 -21.97 -13.16 -0.38
N GLY A 324 -21.25 -12.19 0.16
CA GLY A 324 -19.95 -12.43 0.77
C GLY A 324 -20.01 -12.33 2.27
N TYR A 325 -19.58 -13.35 3.01
CA TYR A 325 -19.30 -13.25 4.46
C TYR A 325 -18.35 -14.34 4.98
N MET A 326 -17.15 -13.93 5.38
CA MET A 326 -16.62 -13.90 6.75
C MET A 326 -15.39 -12.97 6.71
N GLN A 327 -15.33 -11.97 7.61
CA GLN A 327 -14.02 -11.39 7.98
C GLN A 327 -13.14 -12.56 8.42
N VAL A 328 -11.89 -12.57 8.00
CA VAL A 328 -10.89 -13.61 8.31
C VAL A 328 -11.01 -14.01 9.79
N VAL A 329 -11.64 -15.14 10.06
CA VAL A 329 -11.58 -15.78 11.37
C VAL A 329 -10.47 -16.80 11.24
N TYR A 330 -9.26 -16.46 11.70
CA TYR A 330 -8.25 -17.49 11.91
C TYR A 330 -8.86 -18.52 12.89
N PRO A 331 -9.02 -19.79 12.48
CA PRO A 331 -9.71 -20.76 13.30
C PRO A 331 -8.80 -21.22 14.45
N GLU A 332 -9.07 -20.76 15.66
CA GLU A 332 -8.42 -21.20 16.90
C GLU A 332 -9.04 -22.50 17.49
N THR A 333 -10.19 -22.94 16.96
CA THR A 333 -10.97 -24.06 17.50
C THR A 333 -11.54 -24.99 16.41
N ALA A 334 -11.86 -26.22 16.79
CA ALA A 334 -12.47 -27.22 15.89
C ALA A 334 -13.85 -26.81 15.34
N ALA A 335 -14.59 -25.93 16.03
CA ALA A 335 -15.81 -25.33 15.50
C ALA A 335 -15.52 -24.33 14.37
N GLN A 336 -14.38 -23.63 14.44
CA GLN A 336 -13.91 -22.73 13.39
C GLN A 336 -13.26 -23.47 12.20
N LEU A 337 -12.84 -24.73 12.35
CA LEU A 337 -12.46 -25.60 11.22
C LEU A 337 -13.65 -25.89 10.26
N GLY A 338 -14.88 -25.96 10.78
CA GLY A 338 -16.08 -26.01 9.93
C GLY A 338 -16.32 -24.71 9.16
N LEU A 339 -15.87 -23.58 9.71
CA LEU A 339 -15.84 -22.27 9.03
C LEU A 339 -14.72 -22.21 7.99
N LEU A 340 -13.61 -22.93 8.19
CA LEU A 340 -12.51 -23.05 7.22
C LEU A 340 -12.95 -23.74 5.92
N ASN A 341 -13.78 -24.80 5.98
CA ASN A 341 -14.31 -25.42 4.75
C ASN A 341 -15.23 -24.47 3.98
N LYS A 342 -16.08 -23.72 4.67
CA LYS A 342 -16.90 -22.67 4.05
C LYS A 342 -16.05 -21.52 3.51
N TRP A 343 -14.96 -21.17 4.20
CA TRP A 343 -13.98 -20.18 3.77
C TRP A 343 -13.19 -20.64 2.53
N MET A 344 -12.83 -21.93 2.45
CA MET A 344 -12.22 -22.53 1.26
C MET A 344 -13.18 -22.56 0.08
N GLU A 345 -14.46 -22.92 0.31
CA GLU A 345 -15.53 -22.78 -0.70
C GLU A 345 -15.71 -21.32 -1.16
N GLN A 346 -15.35 -20.34 -0.32
CA GLN A 346 -15.40 -18.91 -0.62
C GLN A 346 -14.15 -18.39 -1.33
N PHE A 347 -12.96 -18.93 -1.05
CA PHE A 347 -11.76 -18.71 -1.89
C PHE A 347 -12.00 -19.17 -3.33
N ASN A 348 -12.94 -20.08 -3.53
CA ASN A 348 -13.38 -20.55 -4.84
C ASN A 348 -14.47 -19.67 -5.48
N GLN A 349 -14.92 -18.59 -4.81
CA GLN A 349 -15.83 -17.62 -5.42
C GLN A 349 -15.18 -16.93 -6.62
N LEU A 350 -16.04 -16.51 -7.56
CA LEU A 350 -15.66 -15.75 -8.73
C LEU A 350 -14.93 -14.48 -8.28
N GLN A 351 -13.62 -14.42 -8.52
CA GLN A 351 -12.88 -13.18 -8.37
C GLN A 351 -13.22 -12.31 -9.57
N ILE A 352 -13.81 -11.15 -9.30
CA ILE A 352 -14.18 -10.19 -10.34
C ILE A 352 -13.14 -9.10 -10.34
N SER A 353 -12.48 -8.85 -11.47
CA SER A 353 -11.66 -7.66 -11.67
C SER A 353 -12.31 -6.72 -12.67
N PHE A 354 -12.28 -5.42 -12.38
CA PHE A 354 -12.64 -4.38 -13.32
C PHE A 354 -11.38 -3.77 -13.92
N HIS A 355 -11.29 -3.78 -15.25
CA HIS A 355 -10.20 -3.23 -16.03
C HIS A 355 -10.74 -2.05 -16.82
N ILE A 356 -10.21 -0.87 -16.59
CA ILE A 356 -10.54 0.32 -17.36
C ILE A 356 -9.38 0.67 -18.27
N THR A 357 -9.68 0.81 -19.56
CA THR A 357 -8.72 1.39 -20.52
C THR A 357 -8.94 2.89 -20.61
N PHE A 358 -7.87 3.67 -20.69
CA PHE A 358 -7.91 5.11 -20.90
C PHE A 358 -6.79 5.51 -21.85
N THR A 359 -7.03 6.52 -22.70
CA THR A 359 -6.03 7.04 -23.64
C THR A 359 -5.62 8.43 -23.20
N GLY A 360 -4.33 8.71 -23.11
CA GLY A 360 -3.85 10.06 -22.85
C GLY A 360 -4.16 10.99 -24.02
N LYS A 361 -4.73 12.16 -23.75
CA LYS A 361 -5.08 13.17 -24.76
C LYS A 361 -4.14 14.37 -24.75
N SER A 362 -3.71 14.78 -23.56
CA SER A 362 -2.76 15.88 -23.37
C SER A 362 -1.90 15.63 -22.13
N VAL A 363 -0.78 16.35 -22.04
CA VAL A 363 0.14 16.24 -20.90
C VAL A 363 -0.39 17.05 -19.71
N GLY A 364 -0.51 16.42 -18.54
CA GLY A 364 -0.98 17.03 -17.31
C GLY A 364 -1.04 16.06 -16.12
N LYS A 365 -1.40 16.60 -14.95
CA LYS A 365 -1.65 15.81 -13.73
C LYS A 365 -2.95 16.27 -13.12
N SER A 366 -3.86 15.35 -12.83
CA SER A 366 -5.14 15.67 -12.24
C SER A 366 -5.68 14.50 -11.40
N THR A 367 -6.99 14.47 -11.17
CA THR A 367 -7.68 13.42 -10.41
C THR A 367 -8.78 12.81 -11.28
N LEU A 368 -8.89 11.48 -11.25
CA LEU A 368 -10.01 10.72 -11.83
C LEU A 368 -10.68 9.93 -10.72
N SER A 369 -11.92 10.25 -10.46
CA SER A 369 -12.72 9.52 -9.50
C SER A 369 -13.41 8.34 -10.16
N ILE A 370 -13.53 7.23 -9.43
CA ILE A 370 -14.18 6.00 -9.85
C ILE A 370 -15.16 5.52 -8.78
N GLY A 371 -16.40 5.27 -9.17
CA GLY A 371 -17.45 4.78 -8.31
C GLY A 371 -17.93 3.42 -8.78
N PHE A 372 -18.05 2.46 -7.85
CA PHE A 372 -18.68 1.17 -8.12
C PHE A 372 -20.05 1.16 -7.45
N VAL A 373 -21.11 1.18 -8.26
CA VAL A 373 -22.49 1.35 -7.81
C VAL A 373 -23.30 0.12 -8.14
N GLN A 374 -23.89 -0.50 -7.14
CA GLN A 374 -24.76 -1.66 -7.32
C GLN A 374 -26.08 -1.20 -7.93
N MET A 375 -26.59 -1.91 -8.94
CA MET A 375 -27.81 -1.46 -9.64
C MET A 375 -29.08 -1.62 -8.80
N GLU A 376 -29.08 -2.53 -7.83
CA GLU A 376 -30.23 -2.84 -6.96
C GLU A 376 -30.13 -2.22 -5.55
N ALA A 377 -29.09 -1.43 -5.27
CA ALA A 377 -28.92 -0.82 -3.95
C ALA A 377 -29.80 0.42 -3.77
N PRO A 378 -30.29 0.69 -2.54
CA PRO A 378 -30.93 1.97 -2.23
C PRO A 378 -29.97 3.13 -2.51
N GLU A 379 -30.51 4.25 -3.01
CA GLU A 379 -29.76 5.49 -3.26
C GLU A 379 -28.89 5.83 -2.02
N ASN A 380 -27.61 6.19 -2.23
CA ASN A 380 -26.56 6.59 -1.26
C ASN A 380 -25.35 5.63 -1.05
N GLN A 381 -24.74 5.07 -2.10
CA GLN A 381 -23.41 4.43 -1.99
C GLN A 381 -22.27 5.34 -2.48
N LEU A 382 -21.16 5.30 -1.74
CA LEU A 382 -19.97 6.14 -1.90
C LEU A 382 -19.16 5.78 -3.15
N GLY A 383 -18.68 6.80 -3.86
CA GLY A 383 -17.63 6.68 -4.87
C GLY A 383 -16.23 6.87 -4.26
N LEU A 384 -15.21 6.25 -4.86
CA LEU A 384 -13.80 6.50 -4.55
C LEU A 384 -13.25 7.60 -5.47
N SER A 385 -12.31 8.40 -4.99
CA SER A 385 -11.52 9.31 -5.84
C SER A 385 -10.08 8.80 -5.97
N LEU A 386 -9.55 8.67 -7.20
CA LEU A 386 -8.15 8.30 -7.44
C LEU A 386 -7.39 9.46 -8.08
N PRO A 387 -6.16 9.77 -7.66
CA PRO A 387 -5.32 10.69 -8.42
C PRO A 387 -4.95 10.06 -9.77
N VAL A 388 -5.03 10.82 -10.87
CA VAL A 388 -4.67 10.35 -12.21
C VAL A 388 -3.65 11.25 -12.87
N TYR A 389 -2.52 10.65 -13.24
CA TYR A 389 -1.41 11.33 -13.89
C TYR A 389 -1.37 10.96 -15.37
N ILE A 390 -1.47 11.93 -16.27
CA ILE A 390 -1.37 11.67 -17.71
C ILE A 390 -0.27 12.55 -18.27
N GLY A 391 0.95 12.05 -18.32
CA GLY A 391 2.07 12.80 -18.88
C GLY A 391 2.91 11.90 -19.77
N VAL A 392 3.23 12.39 -20.96
CA VAL A 392 4.50 12.02 -21.60
C VAL A 392 5.57 12.60 -20.69
N GLU A 393 6.52 11.80 -20.19
CA GLU A 393 7.63 12.33 -19.38
C GLU A 393 8.19 13.60 -20.06
N GLN A 394 8.14 14.75 -19.37
CA GLN A 394 9.23 15.70 -19.53
C GLN A 394 10.46 14.98 -18.99
N ASP A 395 11.53 14.98 -19.78
CA ASP A 395 12.87 14.54 -19.40
C ASP A 395 13.10 14.68 -17.89
N ARG A 396 13.19 13.54 -17.19
CA ARG A 396 13.92 13.49 -15.92
C ARG A 396 15.40 13.44 -16.24
N ASP A 397 15.92 14.55 -16.73
CA ASP A 397 17.29 14.91 -16.42
C ASP A 397 17.31 15.49 -14.99
N TYR A 398 18.25 14.96 -14.21
CA TYR A 398 18.72 15.30 -12.85
C TYR A 398 18.19 14.48 -11.66
#